data_AF-A0AA38WHV3-F1
#
_entry.id   AF-A0AA38WHV3-F1
#
_cell.length_a   1.000
_cell.length_b   1.000
_cell.length_c   1.000
_cell.angle_alpha   90.00
_cell.angle_beta   90.00
_cell.angle_gamma   90.00
#
_symmetry.space_group_name_H-M   'P 1'
#
loop_
_entity.id
_entity.type
_entity.pdbx_description
1 polymer ?
#
loop_
_entity_poly.entity_id
_entity_poly.type
_entity_poly.pdbx_seq_one_letter_code
_entity_poly.pdbx_strand_id
1 'polypeptide(L)'
;MKQHVASTLKLVIFFLFFKQSFSSYELCAPKPCGHDDTSINFPFFTPGPEGSLCGYPGFEVQCHENGSLVLPISGNDYLVKDIYYKNNSMRLVTTQNITCPSALANITLDPYQFQLGNDSVTRELVFLMNCSKELPNNLSRYKIGSCSHDDILLVMLSDDPNLGMGREVCAHVVVAPVQVYYNT
;
A
#
# COMPACT_ATOMS: atom_id res chain seq x y z
N MET A 1 -20.11 7.19 -17.53
CA MET A 1 -18.85 7.17 -16.75
C MET A 1 -18.71 5.88 -15.93
N LYS A 2 -19.00 4.70 -16.51
CA LYS A 2 -19.27 3.45 -15.75
C LYS A 2 -18.22 2.34 -15.89
N GLN A 3 -17.04 2.60 -16.48
CA GLN A 3 -16.08 1.51 -16.77
C GLN A 3 -14.59 1.91 -16.71
N HIS A 4 -14.25 3.19 -16.57
CA HIS A 4 -12.85 3.64 -16.66
C HIS A 4 -12.09 3.73 -15.33
N VAL A 5 -12.76 3.54 -14.18
CA VAL A 5 -12.10 3.66 -12.86
C VAL A 5 -11.48 2.32 -12.42
N ALA A 6 -11.99 1.18 -12.91
CA ALA A 6 -11.63 -0.14 -12.38
C ALA A 6 -10.36 -0.77 -13.00
N SER A 7 -9.99 -0.45 -14.23
CA SER A 7 -8.83 -1.10 -14.89
C SER A 7 -7.46 -0.58 -14.46
N THR A 8 -7.40 0.48 -13.65
CA THR A 8 -6.14 1.11 -13.21
C THR A 8 -6.21 1.62 -11.77
N LEU A 9 -7.05 1.01 -10.92
CA LEU A 9 -6.98 1.32 -9.50
C LEU A 9 -5.66 0.71 -8.97
N LYS A 10 -4.68 1.56 -8.74
CA LYS A 10 -3.48 1.22 -7.96
C LYS A 10 -3.74 1.67 -6.55
N LEU A 11 -3.59 0.76 -5.59
CA LEU A 11 -3.75 1.09 -4.19
C LEU A 11 -2.53 1.90 -3.79
N VAL A 12 -2.72 3.19 -3.55
CA VAL A 12 -1.66 4.11 -3.16
C VAL A 12 -1.72 4.27 -1.65
N ILE A 13 -0.73 3.72 -0.96
CA ILE A 13 -0.57 3.85 0.49
C ILE A 13 0.55 4.83 0.76
N PHE A 14 0.31 5.82 1.61
CA PHE A 14 1.32 6.78 1.98
C PHE A 14 1.76 6.53 3.43
N PHE A 15 3.06 6.28 3.59
CA PHE A 15 3.68 6.03 4.90
C PHE A 15 4.52 7.22 5.31
N LEU A 16 4.21 7.75 6.47
CA LEU A 16 5.09 8.57 7.28
C LEU A 16 5.91 7.67 8.19
N PHE A 17 7.11 8.10 8.51
CA PHE A 17 7.93 7.38 9.46
C PHE A 17 8.24 8.28 10.65
N PHE A 18 8.15 7.71 11.85
CA PHE A 18 8.44 8.47 13.05
C PHE A 18 9.94 8.77 13.14
N LYS A 19 10.27 10.04 13.36
CA LYS A 19 11.62 10.40 13.80
C LYS A 19 11.77 9.99 15.26
N GLN A 20 12.42 8.87 15.54
CA GLN A 20 13.00 8.71 16.88
C GLN A 20 14.14 9.73 17.02
N SER A 21 14.47 10.15 18.24
CA SER A 21 15.59 11.08 18.47
C SER A 21 16.88 10.39 18.10
N PHE A 22 17.49 10.87 17.03
CA PHE A 22 18.27 10.01 16.19
C PHE A 22 19.78 10.32 16.28
N SER A 23 20.43 9.95 17.38
CA SER A 23 21.76 10.48 17.75
C SER A 23 23.00 9.71 17.22
N SER A 24 22.87 8.59 16.50
CA SER A 24 24.04 7.69 16.35
C SER A 24 24.23 6.88 15.05
N TYR A 25 23.38 6.98 14.02
CA TYR A 25 23.80 6.51 12.68
C TYR A 25 24.50 7.63 11.93
N GLU A 26 25.66 7.30 11.38
CA GLU A 26 26.35 8.16 10.44
C GLU A 26 25.46 8.40 9.22
N LEU A 27 25.38 9.66 8.80
CA LEU A 27 24.80 10.10 7.55
C LEU A 27 25.69 9.60 6.40
N CYS A 28 25.68 8.30 6.14
CA CYS A 28 26.44 7.71 5.05
C CYS A 28 26.11 8.42 3.73
N ALA A 29 27.08 8.39 2.82
CA ALA A 29 26.89 8.98 1.50
C ALA A 29 25.69 8.33 0.79
N PRO A 30 24.89 9.12 0.05
CA PRO A 30 23.83 8.64 -0.82
C PRO A 30 24.26 7.44 -1.66
N LYS A 31 23.43 6.38 -1.71
CA LYS A 31 23.69 5.20 -2.54
C LYS A 31 22.80 5.22 -3.79
N PRO A 32 23.37 5.19 -5.01
CA PRO A 32 22.57 5.12 -6.23
C PRO A 32 21.84 3.78 -6.34
N CYS A 33 20.66 3.79 -6.95
CA CYS A 33 19.86 2.61 -7.24
C CYS A 33 19.45 2.59 -8.71
N GLY A 34 19.87 1.54 -9.42
CA GLY A 34 19.61 1.37 -10.85
C GLY A 34 20.43 2.33 -11.73
N HIS A 35 19.97 2.51 -12.96
CA HIS A 35 20.59 3.40 -13.95
C HIS A 35 20.11 4.85 -13.87
N ASP A 36 19.04 5.11 -13.12
CA ASP A 36 18.48 6.45 -12.94
C ASP A 36 19.16 7.18 -11.77
N ASP A 37 19.04 8.52 -11.71
CA ASP A 37 19.55 9.40 -10.63
C ASP A 37 18.90 9.17 -9.24
N THR A 38 18.26 8.02 -9.03
CA THR A 38 17.62 7.68 -7.76
C THR A 38 18.68 7.30 -6.74
N SER A 39 18.97 8.22 -5.82
CA SER A 39 19.84 7.94 -4.68
C SER A 39 19.04 7.70 -3.41
N ILE A 40 19.40 6.65 -2.66
CA ILE A 40 18.83 6.24 -1.39
C ILE A 40 19.64 6.85 -0.25
N ASN A 41 18.93 7.57 0.63
CA ASN A 41 19.49 8.30 1.76
C ASN A 41 18.75 7.96 3.06
N PHE A 42 19.42 8.24 4.18
CA PHE A 42 18.83 8.17 5.52
C PHE A 42 17.42 8.79 5.56
N PRO A 43 16.43 8.15 6.23
CA PRO A 43 16.53 6.91 7.02
C PRO A 43 16.50 5.61 6.20
N PHE A 44 16.19 5.69 4.91
CA PHE A 44 16.11 4.54 4.02
C PHE A 44 17.50 4.07 3.62
N PHE A 45 17.65 2.77 3.39
CA PHE A 45 18.93 2.21 2.96
C PHE A 45 18.75 0.92 2.16
N THR A 46 19.75 0.59 1.37
CA THR A 46 19.82 -0.70 0.67
C THR A 46 20.62 -1.71 1.50
N PRO A 47 20.14 -2.97 1.63
CA PRO A 47 20.89 -4.02 2.29
C PRO A 47 22.26 -4.25 1.64
N GLY A 48 23.27 -4.51 2.46
CA GLY A 48 24.64 -4.77 2.00
C GLY A 48 25.63 -4.77 3.17
N PRO A 49 26.93 -4.99 2.90
CA PRO A 49 27.96 -5.07 3.95
C PRO A 49 28.01 -3.83 4.86
N GLU A 50 27.67 -2.66 4.32
CA GLU A 50 27.58 -1.39 5.05
C GLU A 50 26.14 -0.93 5.31
N GLY A 51 25.13 -1.70 4.86
CA GLY A 51 23.73 -1.27 4.91
C GLY A 51 23.23 -1.05 6.34
N SER A 52 23.56 -1.94 7.27
CA SER A 52 23.10 -1.87 8.67
C SER A 52 23.68 -0.70 9.48
N LEU A 53 24.80 -0.11 9.03
CA LEU A 53 25.40 1.08 9.64
C LEU A 53 24.82 2.39 9.07
N CYS A 54 24.21 2.31 7.89
CA CYS A 54 23.88 3.47 7.05
C CYS A 54 22.38 3.73 6.91
N GLY A 55 21.55 3.19 7.82
CA GLY A 55 20.11 3.37 7.78
C GLY A 55 19.44 2.91 9.06
N TYR A 56 18.13 3.10 9.14
CA TYR A 56 17.36 2.73 10.31
C TYR A 56 16.73 1.34 10.15
N PRO A 57 16.91 0.39 11.08
CA PRO A 57 16.32 -0.94 10.98
C PRO A 57 14.81 -0.90 10.69
N GLY A 58 14.37 -1.68 9.71
CA GLY A 58 12.98 -1.67 9.22
C GLY A 58 12.73 -0.76 8.00
N PHE A 59 13.73 0.02 7.56
CA PHE A 59 13.65 0.89 6.39
C PHE A 59 14.52 0.37 5.24
N GLU A 60 14.78 -0.94 5.24
CA GLU A 60 15.48 -1.65 4.18
C GLU A 60 14.67 -1.59 2.88
N VAL A 61 15.12 -0.80 1.91
CA VAL A 61 14.57 -0.83 0.55
C VAL A 61 15.42 -1.74 -0.32
N GLN A 62 14.79 -2.68 -1.00
CA GLN A 62 15.42 -3.50 -2.01
C GLN A 62 15.51 -2.71 -3.31
N CYS A 63 16.73 -2.57 -3.82
CA CYS A 63 17.00 -1.96 -5.11
C CYS A 63 17.20 -3.06 -6.16
N HIS A 64 16.38 -3.06 -7.20
CA HIS A 64 16.54 -3.98 -8.33
C HIS A 64 17.34 -3.33 -9.47
N GLU A 65 17.93 -4.15 -10.34
CA GLU A 65 18.78 -3.71 -11.45
C GLU A 65 18.07 -2.74 -12.41
N ASN A 66 16.75 -2.90 -12.56
CA ASN A 66 15.91 -2.01 -13.37
C ASN A 66 15.57 -0.67 -12.69
N GLY A 67 16.17 -0.36 -11.54
CA GLY A 67 15.90 0.85 -10.76
C GLY A 67 14.62 0.82 -9.92
N SER A 68 13.86 -0.29 -9.94
CA SER A 68 12.70 -0.41 -9.07
C SER A 68 13.09 -0.60 -7.62
N LEU A 69 12.34 0.06 -6.73
CA LEU A 69 12.52 0.00 -5.30
C LEU A 69 11.35 -0.75 -4.67
N VAL A 70 11.66 -1.73 -3.82
CA VAL A 70 10.67 -2.55 -3.12
C VAL A 70 10.89 -2.44 -1.62
N LEU A 71 9.81 -2.19 -0.87
CA LEU A 71 9.79 -2.25 0.58
C LEU A 71 8.96 -3.46 1.03
N PRO A 72 9.58 -4.46 1.68
CA PRO A 72 8.87 -5.58 2.28
C PRO A 72 8.16 -5.15 3.56
N ILE A 73 6.85 -5.36 3.66
CA ILE A 73 6.06 -5.08 4.86
C ILE A 73 5.17 -6.28 5.16
N SER A 74 5.29 -6.85 6.37
CA SER A 74 4.45 -7.98 6.82
C SER A 74 4.38 -9.14 5.80
N GLY A 75 5.52 -9.48 5.19
CA GLY A 75 5.63 -10.56 4.20
C GLY A 75 5.10 -10.23 2.80
N ASN A 76 4.74 -8.98 2.52
CA ASN A 76 4.29 -8.51 1.21
C ASN A 76 5.25 -7.48 0.62
N ASP A 77 5.43 -7.52 -0.69
CA ASP A 77 6.29 -6.58 -1.41
C ASP A 77 5.48 -5.39 -1.94
N TYR A 78 5.90 -4.19 -1.54
CA TYR A 78 5.33 -2.93 -2.01
C TYR A 78 6.33 -2.17 -2.87
N LEU A 79 5.90 -1.72 -4.05
CA LEU A 79 6.73 -0.88 -4.89
C LEU A 79 6.76 0.54 -4.31
N VAL A 80 7.95 1.07 -4.11
CA VAL A 80 8.16 2.47 -3.73
C VAL A 80 7.98 3.34 -4.97
N LYS A 81 6.94 4.16 -4.97
CA LYS A 81 6.64 5.09 -6.07
C LYS A 81 7.37 6.41 -5.92
N ASP A 82 7.44 6.94 -4.71
CA ASP A 82 8.13 8.20 -4.39
C ASP A 82 8.73 8.14 -2.98
N ILE A 83 9.88 8.80 -2.80
CA ILE A 83 10.52 9.00 -1.50
C ILE A 83 10.60 10.52 -1.25
N TYR A 84 10.14 10.94 -0.08
CA TYR A 84 10.15 12.32 0.37
C TYR A 84 11.09 12.48 1.56
N TYR A 85 12.37 12.71 1.29
CA TYR A 85 13.42 12.80 2.31
C TYR A 85 13.21 13.92 3.34
N LYS A 86 12.58 15.03 2.97
CA LYS A 86 12.31 16.13 3.91
C LYS A 86 11.44 15.68 5.09
N ASN A 87 10.47 14.82 4.80
CA ASN A 87 9.48 14.35 5.75
C ASN A 87 9.73 12.91 6.20
N ASN A 88 10.84 12.30 5.75
CA ASN A 88 11.15 10.88 5.94
C ASN A 88 9.92 10.02 5.62
N SER A 89 9.32 10.19 4.45
CA SER A 89 8.08 9.50 4.08
C SER A 89 8.17 8.90 2.68
N MET A 90 7.34 7.90 2.40
CA MET A 90 7.32 7.27 1.09
C MET A 90 5.90 6.92 0.65
N ARG A 91 5.71 6.95 -0.67
CA ARG A 91 4.46 6.52 -1.31
C ARG A 91 4.66 5.13 -1.86
N LEU A 92 3.89 4.17 -1.36
CA LEU A 92 3.92 2.78 -1.75
C LEU A 92 2.73 2.46 -2.64
N VAL A 93 2.94 1.54 -3.58
CA VAL A 93 1.88 0.93 -4.37
C VAL A 93 1.99 -0.58 -4.29
N THR A 94 0.85 -1.25 -4.14
CA THR A 94 0.82 -2.71 -4.24
C THR A 94 1.18 -3.15 -5.66
N THR A 95 1.98 -4.21 -5.76
CA THR A 95 2.26 -4.91 -7.02
C THR A 95 1.14 -5.87 -7.40
N GLN A 96 0.22 -6.17 -6.46
CA GLN A 96 -0.89 -7.08 -6.70
C GLN A 96 -1.95 -6.44 -7.61
N ASN A 97 -2.53 -7.26 -8.49
CA ASN A 97 -3.67 -6.85 -9.29
C ASN A 97 -4.92 -6.78 -8.40
N ILE A 98 -5.48 -5.58 -8.21
CA ILE A 98 -6.66 -5.36 -7.37
C ILE A 98 -7.92 -6.07 -7.92
N THR A 99 -7.94 -6.37 -9.22
CA THR A 99 -9.04 -7.09 -9.85
C THR A 99 -9.15 -8.54 -9.33
N CYS A 100 -7.99 -9.14 -9.01
CA CYS A 100 -7.88 -10.47 -8.43
C CYS A 100 -6.71 -10.50 -7.44
N PRO A 101 -6.89 -9.93 -6.24
CA PRO A 101 -5.83 -9.89 -5.25
C PRO A 101 -5.65 -11.29 -4.67
N SER A 102 -4.57 -11.98 -5.05
CA SER A 102 -4.28 -13.33 -4.56
C SER A 102 -3.87 -13.36 -3.08
N ALA A 103 -3.49 -12.21 -2.52
CA ALA A 103 -3.01 -12.10 -1.14
C ALA A 103 -3.30 -10.73 -0.52
N LEU A 104 -4.54 -10.23 -0.62
CA LEU A 104 -4.94 -9.09 0.22
C LEU A 104 -5.05 -9.56 1.67
N ALA A 105 -4.20 -9.00 2.52
CA ALA A 105 -4.22 -9.21 3.95
C ALA A 105 -4.23 -7.85 4.66
N ASN A 106 -4.72 -7.83 5.91
CA ASN A 106 -4.57 -6.66 6.74
C ASN A 106 -3.08 -6.37 6.95
N ILE A 107 -2.66 -5.18 6.58
CA ILE A 107 -1.27 -4.75 6.75
C ILE A 107 -1.09 -4.43 8.22
N THR A 108 -0.22 -5.20 8.88
CA THR A 108 0.26 -4.82 10.21
C THR A 108 1.51 -3.99 10.03
N LEU A 109 1.51 -2.81 10.65
CA LEU A 109 2.64 -1.90 10.65
C LEU A 109 3.18 -1.85 12.06
N ASP A 110 4.50 -1.83 12.22
CA ASP A 110 5.08 -1.50 13.51
C ASP A 110 4.76 -0.03 13.83
N PRO A 111 3.90 0.26 14.82
CA PRO A 111 3.48 1.62 15.13
C PRO A 111 4.61 2.49 15.68
N TYR A 112 5.74 1.89 16.09
CA TYR A 112 6.92 2.63 16.53
C TYR A 112 7.80 3.08 15.37
N GLN A 113 7.66 2.45 14.20
CA GLN A 113 8.47 2.74 13.01
C GLN A 113 7.66 3.48 11.94
N PHE A 114 6.42 3.04 11.72
CA PHE A 114 5.56 3.50 10.64
C PHE A 114 4.32 4.19 11.18
N GLN A 115 3.92 5.25 10.51
CA GLN A 115 2.60 5.85 10.64
C GLN A 115 2.00 5.99 9.25
N LEU A 116 0.73 5.63 9.08
CA LEU A 116 0.03 6.00 7.86
C LEU A 116 -0.10 7.53 7.84
N GLY A 117 0.21 8.14 6.70
CA GLY A 117 0.03 9.59 6.60
C GLY A 117 -1.43 9.95 6.77
N ASN A 118 -1.70 10.77 7.77
CA ASN A 118 -3.04 11.26 8.04
C ASN A 118 -3.25 12.56 7.25
N ASP A 119 -3.51 12.42 5.95
CA ASP A 119 -3.96 13.53 5.11
C ASP A 119 -5.49 13.46 4.92
N SER A 120 -6.11 14.58 4.56
CA SER A 120 -7.57 14.65 4.36
C SER A 120 -8.08 13.80 3.18
N VAL A 121 -7.18 13.18 2.42
CA VAL A 121 -7.48 12.37 1.24
C VAL A 121 -7.30 10.86 1.50
N THR A 122 -6.74 10.49 2.66
CA THR A 122 -6.60 9.10 3.09
C THR A 122 -7.95 8.60 3.59
N ARG A 123 -8.43 7.54 2.94
CA ARG A 123 -9.68 6.85 3.27
C ARG A 123 -9.39 5.37 3.44
N GLU A 124 -10.26 4.68 4.15
CA GLU A 124 -10.19 3.22 4.23
C GLU A 124 -11.04 2.62 3.13
N LEU A 125 -10.42 1.80 2.30
CA LEU A 125 -11.09 0.99 1.30
C LEU A 125 -11.28 -0.42 1.87
N VAL A 126 -12.51 -0.92 1.82
CA VAL A 126 -12.89 -2.23 2.31
C VAL A 126 -13.09 -3.17 1.14
N PHE A 127 -12.36 -4.28 1.18
CA PHE A 127 -12.46 -5.40 0.27
C PHE A 127 -13.29 -6.50 0.93
N LEU A 128 -14.39 -6.87 0.29
CA LEU A 128 -15.28 -7.94 0.74
C LEU A 128 -15.15 -9.09 -0.26
N MET A 129 -14.67 -10.24 0.23
CA MET A 129 -14.32 -11.39 -0.60
C MET A 129 -15.18 -12.60 -0.26
N ASN A 130 -15.26 -13.54 -1.20
CA ASN A 130 -16.08 -14.75 -1.12
C ASN A 130 -17.54 -14.38 -0.79
N CYS A 131 -18.07 -13.41 -1.54
CA CYS A 131 -19.45 -12.98 -1.40
C CYS A 131 -20.43 -13.96 -2.05
N SER A 132 -21.64 -13.98 -1.52
CA SER A 132 -22.76 -14.77 -2.04
C SER A 132 -23.05 -14.45 -3.51
N LYS A 133 -23.30 -15.49 -4.33
CA LYS A 133 -23.59 -15.34 -5.76
C LYS A 133 -24.82 -14.45 -6.02
N GLU A 134 -25.81 -14.52 -5.13
CA GLU A 134 -26.99 -13.67 -5.13
C GLU A 134 -26.72 -12.40 -4.31
N LEU A 135 -26.32 -11.33 -5.00
CA LEU A 135 -26.10 -10.03 -4.36
C LEU A 135 -27.39 -9.21 -4.33
N PRO A 136 -27.68 -8.52 -3.20
CA PRO A 136 -28.65 -7.43 -3.17
C PRO A 136 -28.35 -6.37 -4.23
N ASN A 137 -29.39 -5.80 -4.84
CA ASN A 137 -29.26 -4.79 -5.90
C ASN A 137 -28.39 -3.59 -5.51
N ASN A 138 -28.40 -3.20 -4.24
CA ASN A 138 -27.61 -2.10 -3.71
C ASN A 138 -26.10 -2.38 -3.75
N LEU A 139 -25.70 -3.66 -3.74
CA LEU A 139 -24.29 -4.08 -3.71
C LEU A 139 -23.67 -4.27 -5.10
N SER A 140 -24.49 -4.44 -6.14
CA SER A 140 -24.04 -4.71 -7.51
C SER A 140 -23.06 -3.68 -8.07
N ARG A 141 -23.16 -2.42 -7.61
CA ARG A 141 -22.28 -1.31 -8.06
C ARG A 141 -20.84 -1.39 -7.53
N TYR A 142 -20.61 -2.16 -6.47
CA TYR A 142 -19.31 -2.28 -5.82
C TYR A 142 -18.50 -3.48 -6.33
N LYS A 143 -19.08 -4.27 -7.23
CA LYS A 143 -18.43 -5.43 -7.84
C LYS A 143 -17.32 -4.98 -8.77
N ILE A 144 -16.07 -5.37 -8.47
CA ILE A 144 -14.89 -5.03 -9.27
C ILE A 144 -14.49 -6.18 -10.21
N GLY A 145 -14.71 -7.44 -9.82
CA GLY A 145 -14.31 -8.60 -10.62
C GLY A 145 -14.61 -9.94 -9.95
N SER A 146 -14.23 -11.04 -10.62
CA SER A 146 -14.31 -12.41 -10.10
C SER A 146 -12.89 -12.98 -10.01
N CYS A 147 -12.40 -13.28 -8.80
CA CYS A 147 -11.02 -13.76 -8.58
C CYS A 147 -10.81 -15.19 -9.07
N SER A 148 -11.87 -15.99 -8.96
CA SER A 148 -12.04 -17.31 -9.54
C SER A 148 -13.33 -17.32 -10.35
N HIS A 149 -13.66 -18.44 -11.00
CA HIS A 149 -14.90 -18.57 -11.77
C HIS A 149 -16.19 -18.33 -10.95
N ASP A 150 -16.12 -18.25 -9.62
CA ASP A 150 -17.27 -18.09 -8.73
C ASP A 150 -17.12 -17.07 -7.58
N ASP A 151 -15.93 -16.52 -7.33
CA ASP A 151 -15.70 -15.63 -6.18
C ASP A 151 -15.98 -14.16 -6.51
N ILE A 152 -17.04 -13.62 -5.93
CA ILE A 152 -17.39 -12.19 -6.04
C ILE A 152 -16.54 -11.36 -5.07
N LEU A 153 -15.89 -10.32 -5.61
CA LEU A 153 -15.20 -9.27 -4.87
C LEU A 153 -16.00 -7.96 -4.93
N LEU A 154 -16.34 -7.40 -3.77
CA LEU A 154 -16.88 -6.06 -3.63
C LEU A 154 -15.83 -5.12 -3.01
N VAL A 155 -15.80 -3.88 -3.49
CA VAL A 155 -14.89 -2.85 -2.99
C VAL A 155 -15.67 -1.56 -2.74
N MET A 156 -15.58 -1.04 -1.53
CA MET A 156 -16.28 0.18 -1.08
C MET A 156 -15.50 0.93 -0.01
N LEU A 157 -15.88 2.17 0.29
CA LEU A 157 -15.27 2.94 1.37
C LEU A 157 -15.81 2.46 2.74
N SER A 158 -15.02 2.64 3.80
CA SER A 158 -15.45 2.24 5.15
C SER A 158 -16.63 3.04 5.70
N ASP A 159 -16.88 4.22 5.16
CA ASP A 159 -18.01 5.10 5.48
C ASP A 159 -19.23 4.92 4.55
N ASP A 160 -19.20 3.93 3.65
CA ASP A 160 -20.35 3.65 2.77
C ASP A 160 -21.52 3.06 3.57
N PRO A 161 -22.75 3.59 3.42
CA PRO A 161 -23.92 3.11 4.17
C PRO A 161 -24.28 1.64 3.88
N ASN A 162 -23.84 1.07 2.75
CA ASN A 162 -24.11 -0.32 2.40
C ASN A 162 -23.07 -1.31 2.97
N LEU A 163 -22.05 -0.83 3.70
CA LEU A 163 -20.99 -1.68 4.25
C LEU A 163 -21.54 -2.78 5.17
N GLY A 164 -22.53 -2.47 6.00
CA GLY A 164 -23.18 -3.46 6.87
C GLY A 164 -23.72 -4.64 6.08
N MET A 165 -24.49 -4.36 5.03
CA MET A 165 -25.06 -5.37 4.13
C MET A 165 -23.96 -6.15 3.39
N GLY A 166 -22.89 -5.47 2.97
CA GLY A 166 -21.73 -6.12 2.35
C GLY A 166 -21.07 -7.14 3.28
N ARG A 167 -20.93 -6.81 4.57
CA ARG A 167 -20.34 -7.71 5.58
C ARG A 167 -21.21 -8.93 5.88
N GLU A 168 -22.53 -8.82 5.72
CA GLU A 168 -23.45 -9.94 5.95
C GLU A 168 -23.37 -10.99 4.85
N VAL A 169 -23.07 -10.59 3.61
CA VAL A 169 -23.11 -11.50 2.45
C VAL A 169 -21.74 -12.01 2.01
N CYS A 170 -20.66 -11.58 2.66
CA CYS A 170 -19.28 -11.91 2.30
C CYS A 170 -18.52 -12.51 3.48
N ALA A 171 -17.69 -13.53 3.22
CA ALA A 171 -17.01 -14.27 4.28
C ALA A 171 -15.71 -13.62 4.79
N HIS A 172 -15.04 -12.81 3.95
CA HIS A 172 -13.77 -12.20 4.32
C HIS A 172 -13.79 -10.69 4.08
N VAL A 173 -13.16 -9.96 5.01
CA VAL A 173 -13.08 -8.51 5.00
C VAL A 173 -11.62 -8.10 5.16
N VAL A 174 -11.12 -7.31 4.24
CA VAL A 174 -9.78 -6.70 4.31
C VAL A 174 -9.95 -5.19 4.23
N VAL A 175 -9.27 -4.47 5.10
CA VAL A 175 -9.28 -3.00 5.10
C VAL A 175 -7.90 -2.51 4.70
N ALA A 176 -7.86 -1.60 3.74
CA ALA A 176 -6.61 -0.98 3.31
C ALA A 176 -6.75 0.55 3.31
N PRO A 177 -5.80 1.29 3.90
CA PRO A 177 -5.74 2.74 3.77
C PRO A 177 -5.33 3.11 2.34
N VAL A 178 -6.04 4.05 1.72
CA VAL A 178 -5.80 4.50 0.35
C VAL A 178 -5.90 6.01 0.24
N GLN A 179 -5.03 6.64 -0.52
CA GLN A 179 -5.24 8.02 -0.96
C GLN A 179 -6.24 8.05 -2.11
N VAL A 180 -7.38 8.73 -1.92
CA VAL A 180 -8.41 8.91 -2.94
C VAL A 180 -8.24 10.29 -3.58
N TYR A 181 -7.91 10.32 -4.87
CA TYR A 181 -7.88 11.54 -5.66
C TYR A 181 -9.20 11.68 -6.42
N TYR A 182 -9.95 12.74 -6.16
CA TYR A 182 -11.09 13.11 -7.00
C TYR A 182 -10.56 13.86 -8.21
N ASN A 183 -10.77 13.31 -9.42
CA ASN A 183 -10.59 14.10 -10.63
C ASN A 183 -11.65 15.21 -10.63
N THR A 184 -11.26 16.44 -10.33
CA THR A 184 -12.06 17.65 -10.56
C THR A 184 -12.02 18.06 -12.02
#